data_AF-A0A5C6Y707-F1
#
_entry.id   AF-A0A5C6Y707-F1
#
_cell.length_a   1.000
_cell.length_b   1.000
_cell.length_c   1.000
_cell.angle_alpha   90.00
_cell.angle_beta   90.00
_cell.angle_gamma   90.00
#
_symmetry.space_group_name_H-M   'P 1'
#
loop_
_entity.id
_entity.type
_entity.pdbx_description
1 polymer ?
#
loop_
_entity_poly.entity_id
_entity_poly.type
_entity_poly.pdbx_seq_one_letter_code
_entity_poly.pdbx_strand_id
1 'polypeptide(L)'
;MIKFFRKIRQNLLIEEKKGKYFKYAIGEIVLVVIGILIALQINNWNEKRKVNDEIESVFSLLEQELETNIERSNYFLNYGYRRDSVQTMFNQNKVTPEMIRASPELINLNFGTHKVRFMDDRLNELISLEKQIPKRYKKLISGLKLLKSHIDSHRFWESKALSLAEKKSEEYVNKFSWYYSNDSLSFEKAIRHALTDTIYRNNVSYYTHLQLNENVFDATLMRTSSVELLWQIKSIRGLNKTQTIKQFLNELDLKPLTEYACMDKPYKKNEIFFRRNFIVYNNTKDSITFNYVDESGNREYPLTVAPNNFLPNGQIMYSNQFIELTVDYECKKVFKQNKEDYLLFE
;
A
#
# COMPACT_ATOMS: atom_id res chain seq x y z
N MET A 1 54.12 -9.75 -28.47
CA MET A 1 54.70 -9.08 -27.30
C MET A 1 55.90 -9.80 -26.68
N ILE A 2 55.87 -11.13 -26.47
CA ILE A 2 56.99 -11.87 -25.83
C ILE A 2 58.36 -11.70 -26.52
N LYS A 3 58.43 -11.64 -27.86
CA LYS A 3 59.70 -11.50 -28.60
C LYS A 3 60.38 -10.12 -28.43
N PHE A 4 59.60 -9.07 -28.23
CA PHE A 4 60.10 -7.69 -28.08
C PHE A 4 60.76 -7.50 -26.70
N PHE A 5 60.06 -7.90 -25.64
CA PHE A 5 60.61 -7.89 -24.28
C PHE A 5 61.79 -8.86 -24.12
N ARG A 6 61.79 -10.01 -24.82
CA ARG A 6 62.92 -10.96 -24.81
C ARG A 6 64.20 -10.36 -25.37
N LYS A 7 64.12 -9.57 -26.46
CA LYS A 7 65.30 -8.98 -27.12
C LYS A 7 65.91 -7.84 -26.27
N ILE A 8 65.07 -7.09 -25.57
CA ILE A 8 65.47 -6.05 -24.62
C ILE A 8 66.16 -6.68 -23.39
N ARG A 9 65.64 -7.80 -22.89
CA ARG A 9 66.21 -8.53 -21.74
C ARG A 9 67.60 -9.11 -22.05
N GLN A 10 67.81 -9.63 -23.27
CA GLN A 10 69.12 -10.12 -23.71
C GLN A 10 70.15 -9.00 -23.84
N ASN A 11 69.77 -7.82 -24.35
CA ASN A 11 70.70 -6.69 -24.47
C ASN A 11 71.07 -6.05 -23.12
N LEU A 12 70.18 -6.12 -22.12
CA LEU A 12 70.43 -5.56 -20.78
C LEU A 12 71.24 -6.49 -19.85
N LEU A 13 71.36 -7.78 -20.17
CA LEU A 13 72.17 -8.74 -19.42
C LEU A 13 73.67 -8.70 -19.82
N ILE A 14 73.98 -8.12 -20.98
CA ILE A 14 75.35 -7.98 -21.52
C ILE A 14 76.05 -6.72 -20.98
N GLU A 15 75.30 -5.70 -20.53
CA GLU A 15 75.87 -4.54 -19.82
C GLU A 15 75.78 -4.75 -18.30
N GLU A 16 76.88 -4.56 -17.54
CA GLU A 16 76.94 -4.65 -16.06
C GLU A 16 76.10 -3.58 -15.29
N LYS A 17 75.01 -3.07 -15.87
CA LYS A 17 74.19 -1.98 -15.33
C LYS A 17 72.97 -2.52 -14.57
N LYS A 18 73.20 -3.15 -13.42
CA LYS A 18 72.14 -3.67 -12.52
C LYS A 18 71.04 -2.64 -12.20
N GLY A 19 71.39 -1.36 -12.10
CA GLY A 19 70.42 -0.27 -11.84
C GLY A 19 69.45 0.04 -13.00
N LYS A 20 69.83 -0.20 -14.26
CA LYS A 20 68.91 -0.04 -15.40
C LYS A 20 67.91 -1.19 -15.45
N TYR A 21 68.37 -2.42 -15.23
CA TYR A 21 67.52 -3.61 -15.21
C TYR A 21 66.42 -3.52 -14.15
N PHE A 22 66.75 -2.99 -12.97
CA PHE A 22 65.78 -2.77 -11.88
C PHE A 22 64.66 -1.78 -12.26
N LYS A 23 65.01 -0.64 -12.89
CA LYS A 23 64.01 0.34 -13.36
C LYS A 23 63.08 -0.24 -14.43
N TYR A 24 63.61 -1.07 -15.33
CA TYR A 24 62.80 -1.75 -16.35
C TYR A 24 61.88 -2.83 -15.76
N ALA A 25 62.37 -3.64 -14.81
CA ALA A 25 61.55 -4.64 -14.12
C ALA A 25 60.42 -3.99 -13.31
N ILE A 26 60.68 -2.84 -12.66
CA ILE A 26 59.62 -2.05 -12.01
C ILE A 26 58.59 -1.56 -13.02
N GLY A 27 59.02 -1.04 -14.17
CA GLY A 27 58.11 -0.62 -15.24
C GLY A 27 57.20 -1.74 -15.74
N GLU A 28 57.73 -2.95 -15.90
CA GLU A 28 56.96 -4.14 -16.30
C GLU A 28 55.94 -4.53 -15.22
N ILE A 29 56.32 -4.53 -13.94
CA ILE A 29 55.40 -4.79 -12.83
C ILE A 29 54.29 -3.74 -12.79
N VAL A 30 54.61 -2.45 -12.92
CA VAL A 30 53.61 -1.37 -12.92
C VAL A 30 52.63 -1.52 -14.09
N LEU A 31 53.11 -1.85 -15.29
CA LEU A 31 52.25 -2.09 -16.45
C LEU A 31 51.33 -3.31 -16.26
N VAL A 32 51.86 -4.40 -15.72
CA VAL A 32 51.06 -5.60 -15.39
C VAL A 32 50.00 -5.28 -14.33
N VAL A 33 50.37 -4.54 -13.28
CA VAL A 33 49.44 -4.11 -12.22
C VAL A 33 48.33 -3.22 -12.79
N ILE A 34 48.65 -2.25 -13.65
CA ILE A 34 47.64 -1.43 -14.34
C ILE A 34 46.71 -2.31 -15.18
N GLY A 35 47.26 -3.29 -15.92
CA GLY A 35 46.46 -4.24 -16.69
C GLY A 35 45.49 -5.05 -15.83
N ILE A 36 45.94 -5.56 -14.69
CA ILE A 36 45.10 -6.29 -13.72
C ILE A 36 44.02 -5.38 -13.13
N LEU A 37 44.37 -4.15 -12.74
CA LEU A 37 43.42 -3.19 -12.19
C LEU A 37 42.33 -2.82 -13.20
N ILE A 38 42.69 -2.59 -14.46
CA ILE A 38 41.71 -2.33 -15.53
C ILE A 38 40.82 -3.55 -15.76
N ALA A 39 41.40 -4.76 -15.82
CA ALA A 39 40.62 -5.99 -15.97
C ALA A 39 39.62 -6.18 -14.81
N LEU A 40 40.06 -5.94 -13.57
CA LEU A 40 39.23 -6.02 -12.37
C LEU A 40 38.14 -4.94 -12.37
N GLN A 41 38.45 -3.71 -12.78
CA GLN A 41 37.47 -2.63 -12.91
C GLN A 41 36.41 -2.95 -13.97
N ILE A 42 36.80 -3.47 -15.13
CA ILE A 42 35.87 -3.88 -16.18
C ILE A 42 34.96 -5.01 -15.69
N ASN A 43 35.52 -6.00 -14.99
CA ASN A 43 34.74 -7.09 -14.42
C ASN A 43 33.72 -6.58 -13.39
N ASN A 44 34.16 -5.77 -12.42
CA ASN A 44 33.29 -5.19 -11.39
C ASN A 44 32.20 -4.28 -12.00
N TRP A 45 32.54 -3.53 -13.05
CA TRP A 45 31.56 -2.71 -13.77
C TRP A 45 30.50 -3.56 -14.48
N ASN A 46 30.92 -4.64 -15.14
CA ASN A 46 30.01 -5.59 -15.80
C ASN A 46 29.10 -6.29 -14.78
N GLU A 47 29.63 -6.73 -13.64
CA GLU A 47 28.84 -7.30 -12.54
C GLU A 47 27.82 -6.29 -12.01
N LYS A 48 28.24 -5.05 -11.72
CA LYS A 48 27.34 -3.98 -11.27
C LYS A 48 26.26 -3.67 -12.30
N ARG A 49 26.58 -3.71 -13.59
CA ARG A 49 25.60 -3.54 -14.67
C ARG A 49 24.55 -4.64 -14.64
N LYS A 50 24.96 -5.91 -14.56
CA LYS A 50 24.04 -7.06 -14.49
C LYS A 50 23.10 -6.97 -13.29
N VAL A 51 23.62 -6.62 -12.12
CA VAL A 51 22.81 -6.42 -10.90
C VAL A 51 21.80 -5.28 -11.09
N ASN A 52 22.21 -4.17 -11.71
CA ASN A 52 21.29 -3.08 -11.98
C ASN A 52 20.18 -3.51 -12.96
N ASP A 53 20.54 -4.22 -14.03
CA ASP A 53 19.58 -4.71 -15.03
C ASP A 53 18.56 -5.68 -14.40
N GLU A 54 19.00 -6.54 -13.48
CA GLU A 54 18.14 -7.39 -12.67
C GLU A 54 17.19 -6.56 -11.79
N ILE A 55 17.71 -5.57 -11.04
CA ILE A 55 16.89 -4.70 -10.19
C ILE A 55 15.85 -3.92 -11.01
N GLU A 56 16.18 -3.44 -12.22
CA GLU A 56 15.20 -2.81 -13.10
C GLU A 56 14.08 -3.77 -13.51
N SER A 57 14.43 -5.02 -13.80
CA SER A 57 13.46 -6.08 -14.09
C SER A 57 12.54 -6.32 -12.90
N VAL A 58 13.09 -6.42 -11.69
CA VAL A 58 12.29 -6.60 -10.47
C VAL A 58 11.39 -5.39 -10.20
N PHE A 59 11.85 -4.15 -10.40
CA PHE A 59 10.98 -2.98 -10.33
C PHE A 59 9.83 -3.02 -11.35
N SER A 60 10.08 -3.55 -12.56
CA SER A 60 9.02 -3.73 -13.56
C SER A 60 7.96 -4.72 -13.13
N LEU A 61 8.36 -5.82 -12.50
CA LEU A 61 7.43 -6.80 -11.95
C LEU A 61 6.74 -6.27 -10.68
N LEU A 62 7.43 -5.45 -9.88
CA LEU A 62 6.84 -4.77 -8.74
C LEU A 62 5.71 -3.83 -9.19
N GLU A 63 5.85 -3.10 -10.30
CA GLU A 63 4.75 -2.25 -10.80
C GLU A 63 3.46 -3.06 -11.01
N GLN A 64 3.55 -4.25 -11.63
CA GLN A 64 2.41 -5.16 -11.82
C GLN A 64 1.86 -5.70 -10.49
N GLU A 65 2.76 -5.99 -9.55
CA GLU A 65 2.40 -6.43 -8.19
C GLU A 65 1.63 -5.33 -7.44
N LEU A 66 2.05 -4.08 -7.56
CA LEU A 66 1.40 -2.92 -6.95
C LEU A 66 0.03 -2.66 -7.58
N GLU A 67 -0.08 -2.71 -8.91
CA GLU A 67 -1.35 -2.58 -9.64
C GLU A 67 -2.36 -3.65 -9.16
N THR A 68 -1.93 -4.91 -9.10
CA THR A 68 -2.74 -6.03 -8.59
C THR A 68 -3.18 -5.81 -7.13
N ASN A 69 -2.27 -5.33 -6.28
CA ASN A 69 -2.59 -5.05 -4.89
C ASN A 69 -3.57 -3.87 -4.75
N ILE A 70 -3.49 -2.85 -5.59
CA ILE A 70 -4.45 -1.73 -5.62
C ILE A 70 -5.85 -2.24 -5.98
N GLU A 71 -5.97 -3.06 -7.03
CA GLU A 71 -7.25 -3.67 -7.44
C GLU A 71 -7.87 -4.51 -6.31
N ARG A 72 -7.05 -5.35 -5.65
CA ARG A 72 -7.47 -6.17 -4.52
C ARG A 72 -7.93 -5.33 -3.33
N SER A 73 -7.22 -4.23 -3.03
CA SER A 73 -7.63 -3.29 -2.00
C SER A 73 -8.95 -2.59 -2.35
N ASN A 74 -9.13 -2.14 -3.60
CA ASN A 74 -10.38 -1.53 -4.06
C ASN A 74 -11.56 -2.49 -3.91
N TYR A 75 -11.38 -3.74 -4.32
CA TYR A 75 -12.37 -4.79 -4.16
C TYR A 75 -12.73 -5.02 -2.68
N PHE A 76 -11.73 -5.14 -1.82
CA PHE A 76 -11.95 -5.43 -0.40
C PHE A 76 -12.60 -4.26 0.35
N LEU A 77 -12.23 -3.03 0.00
CA LEU A 77 -12.87 -1.82 0.53
C LEU A 77 -14.33 -1.72 0.11
N ASN A 78 -14.66 -2.04 -1.15
CA ASN A 78 -16.04 -2.10 -1.62
C ASN A 78 -16.86 -3.16 -0.88
N TYR A 79 -16.27 -4.32 -0.59
CA TYR A 79 -16.88 -5.31 0.29
C TYR A 79 -17.12 -4.72 1.69
N GLY A 80 -16.12 -4.02 2.25
CA GLY A 80 -16.22 -3.33 3.54
C GLY A 80 -17.39 -2.34 3.60
N TYR A 81 -17.59 -1.52 2.57
CA TYR A 81 -18.74 -0.59 2.50
C TYR A 81 -20.09 -1.29 2.52
N ARG A 82 -20.23 -2.41 1.80
CA ARG A 82 -21.48 -3.19 1.80
C ARG A 82 -21.74 -3.79 3.18
N ARG A 83 -20.71 -4.36 3.80
CA ARG A 83 -20.77 -4.95 5.14
C ARG A 83 -21.18 -3.94 6.20
N ASP A 84 -20.54 -2.77 6.17
CA ASP A 84 -20.83 -1.69 7.10
C ASP A 84 -22.27 -1.18 6.97
N SER A 85 -22.75 -1.02 5.72
CA SER A 85 -24.13 -0.60 5.44
C SER A 85 -25.15 -1.62 5.97
N VAL A 86 -24.92 -2.92 5.73
CA VAL A 86 -25.77 -3.99 6.23
C VAL A 86 -25.78 -4.03 7.76
N GLN A 87 -24.61 -3.99 8.40
CA GLN A 87 -24.49 -3.99 9.86
C GLN A 87 -25.20 -2.78 10.49
N THR A 88 -25.10 -1.61 9.86
CA THR A 88 -25.79 -0.39 10.28
C THR A 88 -27.31 -0.58 10.23
N MET A 89 -27.86 -1.17 9.17
CA MET A 89 -29.29 -1.48 9.08
C MET A 89 -29.75 -2.43 10.18
N PHE A 90 -28.96 -3.47 10.49
CA PHE A 90 -29.26 -4.36 11.61
C PHE A 90 -29.27 -3.60 12.94
N ASN A 91 -28.24 -2.80 13.22
CA ASN A 91 -28.13 -2.02 14.46
C ASN A 91 -29.28 -1.02 14.64
N GLN A 92 -29.80 -0.47 13.54
CA GLN A 92 -30.93 0.44 13.54
C GLN A 92 -32.30 -0.26 13.51
N ASN A 93 -32.33 -1.60 13.58
CA ASN A 93 -33.54 -2.43 13.47
C ASN A 93 -34.35 -2.15 12.19
N LYS A 94 -33.67 -1.83 11.08
CA LYS A 94 -34.29 -1.53 9.78
C LYS A 94 -34.43 -2.76 8.88
N VAL A 95 -33.80 -3.88 9.23
CA VAL A 95 -33.89 -5.13 8.45
C VAL A 95 -35.17 -5.88 8.82
N THR A 96 -35.97 -6.25 7.81
CA THR A 96 -37.19 -7.04 8.00
C THR A 96 -37.02 -8.49 7.49
N PRO A 97 -37.89 -9.43 7.90
CA PRO A 97 -37.92 -10.77 7.34
C PRO A 97 -38.06 -10.79 5.81
N GLU A 98 -38.91 -9.92 5.24
CA GLU A 98 -39.16 -9.84 3.81
C GLU A 98 -37.90 -9.42 3.04
N MET A 99 -37.13 -8.48 3.60
CA MET A 99 -35.84 -8.09 3.03
C MET A 99 -34.87 -9.27 3.01
N ILE A 100 -34.81 -10.06 4.08
CA ILE A 100 -33.93 -11.25 4.14
C ILE A 100 -34.41 -12.34 3.17
N ARG A 101 -35.72 -12.51 2.98
CA ARG A 101 -36.24 -13.46 1.98
C ARG A 101 -35.90 -13.05 0.55
N ALA A 102 -35.95 -11.74 0.26
CA ALA A 102 -35.55 -11.19 -1.04
C ALA A 102 -34.02 -11.24 -1.25
N SER A 103 -33.25 -11.07 -0.17
CA SER A 103 -31.80 -11.02 -0.15
C SER A 103 -31.22 -11.88 1.00
N PRO A 104 -31.16 -13.21 0.85
CA PRO A 104 -30.65 -14.12 1.90
C PRO A 104 -29.21 -13.82 2.34
N GLU A 105 -28.42 -13.17 1.48
CA GLU A 105 -27.06 -12.72 1.77
C GLU A 105 -26.99 -11.77 2.98
N LEU A 106 -28.08 -11.10 3.37
CA LEU A 106 -28.11 -10.23 4.55
C LEU A 106 -27.77 -10.98 5.86
N ILE A 107 -28.04 -12.29 5.93
CA ILE A 107 -27.75 -13.11 7.13
C ILE A 107 -26.74 -14.24 6.87
N ASN A 108 -26.58 -14.69 5.61
CA ASN A 108 -25.58 -15.71 5.25
C ASN A 108 -24.14 -15.22 5.45
N LEU A 109 -23.97 -13.91 5.58
CA LEU A 109 -22.71 -13.22 5.71
C LEU A 109 -22.19 -13.14 7.16
N ASN A 110 -22.95 -13.55 8.17
CA ASN A 110 -22.72 -13.18 9.58
C ASN A 110 -21.39 -13.64 10.21
N PHE A 111 -20.80 -14.74 9.75
CA PHE A 111 -19.39 -15.10 10.03
C PHE A 111 -18.62 -15.46 8.74
N GLY A 112 -19.13 -15.03 7.58
CA GLY A 112 -18.50 -15.31 6.29
C GLY A 112 -17.16 -14.57 6.17
N THR A 113 -16.10 -15.32 5.86
CA THR A 113 -14.77 -14.76 5.68
C THR A 113 -14.55 -14.37 4.23
N HIS A 114 -14.04 -13.16 4.02
CA HIS A 114 -13.75 -12.66 2.69
C HIS A 114 -12.25 -12.43 2.57
N LYS A 115 -11.55 -13.53 2.27
CA LYS A 115 -10.10 -13.57 2.27
C LYS A 115 -9.54 -12.93 1.00
N VAL A 116 -8.67 -11.95 1.18
CA VAL A 116 -7.91 -11.33 0.09
C VAL A 116 -6.43 -11.58 0.33
N ARG A 117 -5.77 -12.23 -0.63
CA ARG A 117 -4.32 -12.47 -0.57
C ARG A 117 -3.61 -11.35 -1.33
N PHE A 118 -2.79 -10.57 -0.64
CA PHE A 118 -1.92 -9.59 -1.28
C PHE A 118 -0.56 -10.20 -1.64
N MET A 119 0.00 -9.71 -2.75
CA MET A 119 1.31 -10.12 -3.26
C MET A 119 2.40 -9.30 -2.58
N ASP A 120 3.53 -9.93 -2.32
CA ASP A 120 4.73 -9.28 -1.78
C ASP A 120 6.02 -9.95 -2.26
N ASP A 121 5.97 -10.76 -3.32
CA ASP A 121 7.11 -11.54 -3.77
C ASP A 121 8.23 -10.62 -4.30
N ARG A 122 7.87 -9.68 -5.18
CA ARG A 122 8.82 -8.69 -5.74
C ARG A 122 9.18 -7.63 -4.73
N LEU A 123 8.24 -7.27 -3.86
CA LEU A 123 8.53 -6.41 -2.71
C LEU A 123 9.63 -7.00 -1.82
N ASN A 124 9.50 -8.27 -1.45
CA ASN A 124 10.47 -8.97 -0.60
C ASN A 124 11.83 -9.10 -1.29
N GLU A 125 11.83 -9.40 -2.58
CA GLU A 125 13.06 -9.47 -3.38
C GLU A 125 13.81 -8.13 -3.36
N LEU A 126 13.13 -7.01 -3.63
CA LEU A 126 13.76 -5.67 -3.59
C LEU A 126 14.26 -5.30 -2.20
N ILE A 127 13.49 -5.60 -1.14
CA ILE A 127 13.93 -5.38 0.23
C ILE A 127 15.19 -6.20 0.55
N SER A 128 15.28 -7.44 0.07
CA SER A 128 16.48 -8.28 0.25
C SER A 128 17.72 -7.71 -0.46
N LEU A 129 17.50 -6.98 -1.56
CA LEU A 129 18.54 -6.34 -2.37
C LEU A 129 18.85 -4.90 -1.92
N GLU A 130 18.34 -4.41 -0.78
CA GLU A 130 18.42 -3.01 -0.33
C GLU A 130 19.81 -2.36 -0.50
N LYS A 131 20.88 -3.09 -0.17
CA LYS A 131 22.26 -2.59 -0.25
C LYS A 131 22.74 -2.35 -1.70
N GLN A 132 22.16 -3.07 -2.64
CA GLN A 132 22.51 -3.06 -4.07
C GLN A 132 21.62 -2.10 -4.87
N ILE A 133 20.50 -1.63 -4.30
CA ILE A 133 19.56 -0.72 -4.97
C ILE A 133 20.28 0.54 -5.50
N PRO A 134 20.11 0.87 -6.81
CA PRO A 134 20.67 2.08 -7.41
C PRO A 134 20.28 3.35 -6.66
N LYS A 135 21.19 4.33 -6.61
CA LYS A 135 20.99 5.60 -5.88
C LYS A 135 19.65 6.29 -6.19
N ARG A 136 19.17 6.20 -7.44
CA ARG A 136 17.91 6.81 -7.89
C ARG A 136 16.67 6.26 -7.17
N TYR A 137 16.69 5.00 -6.73
CA TYR A 137 15.56 4.36 -6.03
C TYR A 137 15.73 4.32 -4.52
N LYS A 138 16.85 4.82 -3.96
CA LYS A 138 17.10 4.73 -2.52
C LYS A 138 16.01 5.37 -1.66
N LYS A 139 15.33 6.40 -2.15
CA LYS A 139 14.21 7.04 -1.44
C LYS A 139 12.98 6.13 -1.33
N LEU A 140 12.84 5.13 -2.20
CA LEU A 140 11.71 4.19 -2.18
C LEU A 140 11.81 3.17 -1.05
N ILE A 141 13.02 2.91 -0.51
CA ILE A 141 13.28 1.82 0.44
C ILE A 141 12.36 1.91 1.68
N SER A 142 12.15 3.11 2.22
CA SER A 142 11.25 3.31 3.36
C SER A 142 9.79 2.99 2.99
N GLY A 143 9.35 3.40 1.80
CA GLY A 143 8.01 3.09 1.29
C GLY A 143 7.80 1.58 1.05
N LEU A 144 8.81 0.88 0.51
CA LEU A 144 8.78 -0.57 0.33
C LEU A 144 8.63 -1.30 1.68
N LYS A 145 9.45 -0.92 2.68
CA LYS A 145 9.36 -1.50 4.03
C LYS A 145 8.04 -1.19 4.72
N LEU A 146 7.50 0.00 4.51
CA LEU A 146 6.18 0.39 5.03
C LEU A 146 5.06 -0.43 4.40
N LEU A 147 5.05 -0.61 3.07
CA LEU A 147 4.08 -1.48 2.40
C LEU A 147 4.18 -2.92 2.94
N LYS A 148 5.40 -3.42 3.17
CA LYS A 148 5.61 -4.76 3.73
C LYS A 148 5.01 -4.89 5.14
N SER A 149 5.18 -3.88 6.00
CA SER A 149 4.61 -3.94 7.34
C SER A 149 3.08 -3.94 7.32
N HIS A 150 2.45 -3.20 6.40
CA HIS A 150 1.00 -3.23 6.22
C HIS A 150 0.52 -4.60 5.72
N ILE A 151 1.23 -5.22 4.78
CA ILE A 151 0.90 -6.58 4.30
C ILE A 151 1.00 -7.61 5.44
N ASP A 152 2.01 -7.50 6.31
CA ASP A 152 2.16 -8.38 7.46
C ASP A 152 1.08 -8.17 8.52
N SER A 153 0.73 -6.91 8.80
CA SER A 153 -0.38 -6.56 9.68
C SER A 153 -1.69 -7.15 9.16
N HIS A 154 -1.97 -6.98 7.86
CA HIS A 154 -3.16 -7.53 7.22
C HIS A 154 -3.21 -9.06 7.38
N ARG A 155 -2.10 -9.77 7.11
CA ARG A 155 -2.03 -11.24 7.28
C ARG A 155 -2.31 -11.68 8.71
N PHE A 156 -1.81 -10.93 9.69
CA PHE A 156 -2.08 -11.18 11.10
C PHE A 156 -3.57 -11.03 11.41
N TRP A 157 -4.19 -9.91 11.01
CA TRP A 157 -5.60 -9.65 11.27
C TRP A 157 -6.55 -10.57 10.50
N GLU A 158 -6.20 -10.91 9.27
CA GLU A 158 -6.88 -11.94 8.46
C GLU A 158 -6.90 -13.27 9.21
N SER A 159 -5.76 -13.71 9.76
CA SER A 159 -5.68 -14.94 10.56
C SER A 159 -6.55 -14.87 11.82
N LYS A 160 -6.57 -13.73 12.53
CA LYS A 160 -7.42 -13.53 13.71
C LYS A 160 -8.90 -13.55 13.36
N ALA A 161 -9.30 -12.90 12.26
CA ALA A 161 -10.67 -12.90 11.78
C ALA A 161 -11.13 -14.31 11.36
N LEU A 162 -10.28 -15.06 10.64
CA LEU A 162 -10.56 -16.44 10.24
C LEU A 162 -10.76 -17.34 11.47
N SER A 163 -9.85 -17.28 12.45
CA SER A 163 -9.95 -18.07 13.68
C SER A 163 -11.20 -17.74 14.49
N LEU A 164 -11.57 -16.46 14.57
CA LEU A 164 -12.80 -16.03 15.25
C LEU A 164 -14.05 -16.54 14.51
N ALA A 165 -14.08 -16.43 13.19
CA ALA A 165 -15.18 -16.91 12.36
C ALA A 165 -15.37 -18.43 12.47
N GLU A 166 -14.27 -19.19 12.45
CA GLU A 166 -14.27 -20.64 12.62
C GLU A 166 -14.82 -21.03 14.00
N LYS A 167 -14.25 -20.45 15.07
CA LYS A 167 -14.70 -20.68 16.44
C LYS A 167 -16.19 -20.39 16.62
N LYS A 168 -16.66 -19.26 16.06
CA LYS A 168 -18.09 -18.91 16.16
C LYS A 168 -18.94 -19.85 15.35
N SER A 169 -18.55 -20.17 14.12
CA SER A 169 -19.29 -21.14 13.30
C SER A 169 -19.44 -22.48 14.01
N GLU A 170 -18.38 -23.00 14.62
CA GLU A 170 -18.44 -24.23 15.42
C GLU A 170 -19.43 -24.13 16.60
N GLU A 171 -19.37 -23.04 17.37
CA GLU A 171 -20.30 -22.77 18.48
C GLU A 171 -21.77 -22.82 18.02
N TYR A 172 -22.07 -22.18 16.88
CA TYR A 172 -23.43 -22.11 16.34
C TYR A 172 -23.91 -23.44 15.74
N VAL A 173 -23.04 -24.17 15.03
CA VAL A 173 -23.35 -25.51 14.49
C VAL A 173 -23.74 -26.48 15.60
N ASN A 174 -22.96 -26.49 16.68
CA ASN A 174 -23.20 -27.39 17.81
C ASN A 174 -24.48 -27.05 18.59
N LYS A 175 -24.92 -25.79 18.52
CA LYS A 175 -26.10 -25.30 19.24
C LYS A 175 -27.39 -25.40 18.42
N PHE A 176 -27.31 -25.26 17.09
CA PHE A 176 -28.48 -25.09 16.24
C PHE A 176 -28.47 -26.08 15.07
N SER A 177 -29.36 -27.09 15.15
CA SER A 177 -29.53 -28.09 14.08
C SER A 177 -29.96 -27.52 12.72
N TRP A 178 -30.50 -26.30 12.72
CA TRP A 178 -30.92 -25.59 11.51
C TRP A 178 -29.78 -24.78 10.85
N TYR A 179 -28.61 -24.62 11.49
CA TYR A 179 -27.60 -23.64 11.09
C TYR A 179 -27.01 -23.85 9.68
N TYR A 180 -26.86 -25.10 9.23
CA TYR A 180 -26.42 -25.44 7.86
C TYR A 180 -27.51 -26.12 7.02
N SER A 181 -28.73 -26.22 7.53
CA SER A 181 -29.81 -26.91 6.85
C SER A 181 -30.45 -25.99 5.80
N ASN A 182 -30.62 -26.49 4.57
CA ASN A 182 -31.08 -25.70 3.42
C ASN A 182 -32.59 -25.86 3.14
N ASP A 183 -33.40 -26.07 4.17
CA ASP A 183 -34.86 -26.19 4.06
C ASP A 183 -35.57 -24.91 4.52
N SER A 184 -36.80 -24.71 4.07
CA SER A 184 -37.58 -23.50 4.37
C SER A 184 -37.82 -23.28 5.87
N LEU A 185 -37.98 -24.35 6.65
CA LEU A 185 -38.18 -24.23 8.10
C LEU A 185 -36.89 -23.77 8.79
N SER A 186 -35.75 -24.32 8.38
CA SER A 186 -34.44 -23.89 8.87
C SER A 186 -34.11 -22.45 8.49
N PHE A 187 -34.47 -22.04 7.27
CA PHE A 187 -34.30 -20.64 6.85
C PHE A 187 -35.14 -19.67 7.69
N GLU A 188 -36.41 -19.97 7.96
CA GLU A 188 -37.24 -19.14 8.83
C GLU A 188 -36.72 -19.08 10.27
N LYS A 189 -36.13 -20.17 10.78
CA LYS A 189 -35.44 -20.16 12.09
C LYS A 189 -34.21 -19.25 12.06
N ALA A 190 -33.42 -19.28 10.98
CA ALA A 190 -32.26 -18.42 10.81
C ALA A 190 -32.65 -16.93 10.75
N ILE A 191 -33.70 -16.59 9.99
CA ILE A 191 -34.26 -15.22 9.94
C ILE A 191 -34.65 -14.74 11.34
N ARG A 192 -35.44 -15.54 12.06
CA ARG A 192 -35.87 -15.19 13.41
C ARG A 192 -34.67 -14.98 14.33
N HIS A 193 -33.72 -15.93 14.33
CA HIS A 193 -32.52 -15.86 15.16
C HIS A 193 -31.70 -14.59 14.89
N ALA A 194 -31.43 -14.28 13.61
CA ALA A 194 -30.65 -13.11 13.22
C ALA A 194 -31.30 -11.78 13.65
N LEU A 195 -32.63 -11.70 13.65
CA LEU A 195 -33.37 -10.48 14.01
C LEU A 195 -33.56 -10.32 15.52
N THR A 196 -33.76 -11.43 16.26
CA THR A 196 -34.20 -11.38 17.67
C THR A 196 -33.13 -11.76 18.69
N ASP A 197 -32.12 -12.57 18.33
CA ASP A 197 -31.11 -13.02 19.30
C ASP A 197 -30.02 -11.95 19.51
N THR A 198 -30.00 -11.37 20.70
CA THR A 198 -29.07 -10.28 21.05
C THR A 198 -27.62 -10.75 21.15
N ILE A 199 -27.38 -11.98 21.60
CA ILE A 199 -26.04 -12.54 21.73
C ILE A 199 -25.46 -12.79 20.34
N TYR A 200 -26.27 -13.33 19.44
CA TYR A 200 -25.92 -13.48 18.03
C TYR A 200 -25.53 -12.15 17.40
N ARG A 201 -26.40 -11.14 17.51
CA ARG A 201 -26.14 -9.80 16.96
C ARG A 201 -24.87 -9.16 17.52
N ASN A 202 -24.58 -9.35 18.81
CA ASN A 202 -23.33 -8.88 19.41
C ASN A 202 -22.11 -9.60 18.84
N ASN A 203 -22.17 -10.93 18.67
CA ASN A 203 -21.07 -11.70 18.07
C ASN A 203 -20.81 -11.30 16.62
N VAL A 204 -21.87 -11.09 15.81
CA VAL A 204 -21.74 -10.61 14.42
C VAL A 204 -21.18 -9.20 14.38
N SER A 205 -21.62 -8.31 15.26
CA SER A 205 -21.11 -6.94 15.35
C SER A 205 -19.63 -6.92 15.73
N TYR A 206 -19.21 -7.76 16.68
CA TYR A 206 -17.80 -7.88 17.07
C TYR A 206 -16.92 -8.42 15.94
N TYR A 207 -17.37 -9.49 15.26
CA TYR A 207 -16.67 -10.02 14.09
C TYR A 207 -16.55 -8.98 12.97
N THR A 208 -17.65 -8.30 12.65
CA THR A 208 -17.70 -7.24 11.63
C THR A 208 -16.79 -6.08 12.00
N HIS A 209 -16.78 -5.65 13.26
CA HIS A 209 -15.88 -4.61 13.74
C HIS A 209 -14.41 -4.99 13.50
N LEU A 210 -14.00 -6.21 13.86
CA LEU A 210 -12.64 -6.70 13.64
C LEU A 210 -12.28 -6.73 12.14
N GLN A 211 -13.18 -7.27 11.31
CA GLN A 211 -12.96 -7.35 9.87
C GLN A 211 -12.83 -5.96 9.23
N LEU A 212 -13.66 -5.00 9.62
CA LEU A 212 -13.67 -3.68 9.01
C LEU A 212 -12.56 -2.77 9.55
N ASN A 213 -12.39 -2.72 10.87
CA ASN A 213 -11.47 -1.76 11.49
C ASN A 213 -10.02 -2.21 11.47
N GLU A 214 -9.74 -3.52 11.38
CA GLU A 214 -8.37 -4.02 11.29
C GLU A 214 -8.05 -4.47 9.86
N ASN A 215 -8.80 -5.45 9.34
CA ASN A 215 -8.44 -6.10 8.08
C ASN A 215 -8.68 -5.17 6.86
N VAL A 216 -9.89 -4.63 6.70
CA VAL A 216 -10.20 -3.69 5.60
C VAL A 216 -9.43 -2.38 5.77
N PHE A 217 -9.21 -1.92 7.00
CA PHE A 217 -8.37 -0.75 7.27
C PHE A 217 -6.94 -0.93 6.74
N ASP A 218 -6.29 -2.05 7.02
CA ASP A 218 -4.95 -2.34 6.48
C ASP A 218 -4.95 -2.34 4.95
N ALA A 219 -6.00 -2.85 4.32
CA ALA A 219 -6.12 -2.78 2.86
C ALA A 219 -6.16 -1.33 2.32
N THR A 220 -6.71 -0.37 3.07
CA THR A 220 -6.65 1.07 2.70
C THR A 220 -5.25 1.66 2.85
N LEU A 221 -4.48 1.25 3.86
CA LEU A 221 -3.09 1.63 4.03
C LEU A 221 -2.24 1.08 2.89
N MET A 222 -2.42 -0.22 2.59
CA MET A 222 -1.73 -0.89 1.50
C MET A 222 -2.02 -0.26 0.14
N ARG A 223 -3.30 0.08 -0.12
CA ARG A 223 -3.69 0.81 -1.33
C ARG A 223 -2.91 2.11 -1.46
N THR A 224 -2.88 2.90 -0.40
CA THR A 224 -2.21 4.21 -0.39
C THR A 224 -0.71 4.07 -0.65
N SER A 225 -0.03 3.17 0.07
CA SER A 225 1.40 2.89 -0.15
C SER A 225 1.67 2.35 -1.54
N SER A 226 0.77 1.53 -2.10
CA SER A 226 0.95 0.96 -3.45
C SER A 226 0.79 2.02 -4.52
N VAL A 227 -0.19 2.91 -4.40
CA VAL A 227 -0.39 4.06 -5.30
C VAL A 227 0.81 5.00 -5.25
N GLU A 228 1.28 5.34 -4.06
CA GLU A 228 2.46 6.20 -3.87
C GLU A 228 3.70 5.59 -4.52
N LEU A 229 4.01 4.33 -4.20
CA LEU A 229 5.17 3.63 -4.76
C LEU A 229 5.08 3.51 -6.28
N LEU A 230 3.91 3.15 -6.80
CA LEU A 230 3.69 3.00 -8.24
C LEU A 230 3.93 4.34 -8.97
N TRP A 231 3.38 5.44 -8.45
CA TRP A 231 3.61 6.77 -9.01
C TRP A 231 5.10 7.16 -8.98
N GLN A 232 5.77 6.95 -7.84
CA GLN A 232 7.19 7.30 -7.69
C GLN A 232 8.09 6.44 -8.60
N ILE A 233 7.82 5.14 -8.73
CA ILE A 233 8.57 4.24 -9.62
C ILE A 233 8.39 4.69 -11.08
N LYS A 234 7.15 4.87 -11.55
CA LYS A 234 6.88 5.35 -12.92
C LYS A 234 7.54 6.70 -13.19
N SER A 235 7.54 7.61 -12.21
CA SER A 235 8.22 8.91 -12.28
C SER A 235 9.73 8.78 -12.44
N ILE A 236 10.39 7.97 -11.60
CA ILE A 236 11.85 7.76 -11.66
C ILE A 236 12.27 7.10 -12.98
N ARG A 237 11.42 6.22 -13.51
CA ARG A 237 11.63 5.54 -14.81
C ARG A 237 11.24 6.40 -16.02
N GLY A 238 10.61 7.55 -15.79
CA GLY A 238 10.15 8.45 -16.85
C GLY A 238 9.00 7.89 -17.69
N LEU A 239 8.19 6.99 -17.12
CA LEU A 239 7.08 6.31 -17.78
C LEU A 239 5.77 7.11 -17.76
N ASN A 240 5.66 8.12 -16.89
CA ASN A 240 4.47 8.98 -16.74
C ASN A 240 4.69 10.42 -17.23
N LYS A 241 5.69 10.69 -18.09
CA LYS A 241 6.04 12.06 -18.55
C LYS A 241 4.87 12.85 -19.16
N THR A 242 3.91 12.16 -19.78
CA THR A 242 2.73 12.75 -20.41
C THR A 242 1.46 12.59 -19.59
N GLN A 243 1.52 11.88 -18.45
CA GLN A 243 0.37 11.53 -17.63
C GLN A 243 0.37 12.40 -16.36
N THR A 244 -0.73 13.11 -16.13
CA THR A 244 -0.93 13.86 -14.89
C THR A 244 -1.25 12.91 -13.73
N ILE A 245 -0.96 13.31 -12.48
CA ILE A 245 -1.33 12.52 -11.30
C ILE A 245 -2.85 12.25 -11.25
N LYS A 246 -3.67 13.21 -11.67
CA LYS A 246 -5.12 13.07 -11.75
C LYS A 246 -5.55 11.99 -12.74
N GLN A 247 -4.95 11.96 -13.93
CA GLN A 247 -5.20 10.89 -14.91
C GLN A 247 -4.77 9.53 -14.37
N PHE A 248 -3.59 9.45 -13.75
CA PHE A 248 -3.09 8.23 -13.12
C PHE A 248 -4.04 7.69 -12.04
N LEU A 249 -4.53 8.54 -11.14
CA LEU A 249 -5.48 8.13 -10.10
C LEU A 249 -6.82 7.66 -10.70
N ASN A 250 -7.30 8.32 -11.75
CA ASN A 250 -8.53 7.92 -12.43
C ASN A 250 -8.40 6.56 -13.14
N GLU A 251 -7.24 6.25 -13.73
CA GLU A 251 -6.96 4.94 -14.35
C GLU A 251 -6.98 3.79 -13.34
N LEU A 252 -6.72 4.08 -12.06
CA LEU A 252 -6.79 3.12 -10.94
C LEU A 252 -8.21 2.99 -10.33
N ASP A 253 -9.24 3.54 -10.99
CA ASP A 253 -10.63 3.61 -10.53
C ASP A 253 -10.78 4.29 -9.14
N LEU A 254 -9.93 5.28 -8.87
CA LEU A 254 -9.99 6.07 -7.64
C LEU A 254 -10.78 7.35 -7.86
N LYS A 255 -11.59 7.73 -6.87
CA LYS A 255 -12.48 8.90 -6.95
C LYS A 255 -12.00 10.05 -6.06
N PRO A 256 -12.03 11.31 -6.56
CA PRO A 256 -11.66 12.46 -5.76
C PRO A 256 -12.69 12.73 -4.65
N LEU A 257 -12.24 13.23 -3.51
CA LEU A 257 -13.10 13.71 -2.43
C LEU A 257 -14.05 14.80 -2.91
N THR A 258 -15.25 14.82 -2.35
CA THR A 258 -16.24 15.86 -2.65
C THR A 258 -15.82 17.17 -1.98
N GLU A 259 -15.74 18.23 -2.77
CA GLU A 259 -15.46 19.61 -2.34
C GLU A 259 -16.77 20.33 -1.97
N TYR A 260 -16.75 21.12 -0.90
CA TYR A 260 -17.87 21.97 -0.46
C TYR A 260 -17.38 23.38 -0.14
N ALA A 261 -18.30 24.34 -0.09
CA ALA A 261 -17.99 25.69 0.37
C ALA A 261 -17.75 25.70 1.88
N CYS A 262 -16.89 26.60 2.36
CA CYS A 262 -16.58 26.73 3.80
C CYS A 262 -17.82 26.95 4.69
N MET A 263 -18.88 27.56 4.14
CA MET A 263 -20.13 27.80 4.87
C MET A 263 -21.03 26.56 4.99
N ASP A 264 -20.86 25.58 4.09
CA ASP A 264 -21.73 24.40 4.04
C ASP A 264 -21.48 23.44 5.20
N LYS A 265 -20.29 23.52 5.80
CA LYS A 265 -19.79 22.71 6.93
C LYS A 265 -20.45 21.33 6.95
N PRO A 266 -20.01 20.39 6.10
CA PRO A 266 -20.77 19.18 5.78
C PRO A 266 -20.73 18.17 6.94
N TYR A 267 -21.37 18.48 8.07
CA TYR A 267 -21.35 17.67 9.29
C TYR A 267 -22.19 16.40 9.22
N LYS A 268 -23.02 16.20 8.17
CA LYS A 268 -23.93 15.05 8.08
C LYS A 268 -23.21 13.76 8.46
N LYS A 269 -23.68 13.04 9.48
CA LYS A 269 -23.08 11.78 9.94
C LYS A 269 -22.67 10.90 8.75
N ASN A 270 -21.37 10.59 8.64
CA ASN A 270 -20.93 9.55 7.72
C ASN A 270 -21.71 8.28 8.05
N GLU A 271 -22.23 7.60 7.03
CA GLU A 271 -22.84 6.28 7.18
C GLU A 271 -21.79 5.16 7.21
N ILE A 272 -20.50 5.52 7.30
CA ILE A 272 -19.38 4.59 7.34
C ILE A 272 -18.78 4.56 8.73
N PHE A 273 -18.82 3.40 9.38
CA PHE A 273 -18.47 3.25 10.81
C PHE A 273 -17.18 2.47 11.04
N PHE A 274 -16.25 2.49 10.09
CA PHE A 274 -14.92 1.90 10.25
C PHE A 274 -13.78 2.82 9.82
N ARG A 275 -12.60 2.60 10.42
CA ARG A 275 -11.36 3.34 10.14
C ARG A 275 -10.92 3.15 8.69
N ARG A 276 -10.49 4.24 8.05
CA ARG A 276 -9.97 4.22 6.68
C ARG A 276 -8.83 5.22 6.54
N ASN A 277 -7.87 4.86 5.71
CA ASN A 277 -6.90 5.79 5.15
C ASN A 277 -7.38 6.25 3.76
N PHE A 278 -6.97 7.43 3.34
CA PHE A 278 -7.18 7.93 1.98
C PHE A 278 -5.91 8.57 1.44
N ILE A 279 -5.86 8.67 0.13
CA ILE A 279 -4.68 9.18 -0.57
C ILE A 279 -4.74 10.69 -0.55
N VAL A 280 -3.66 11.36 -0.13
CA VAL A 280 -3.55 12.82 -0.23
C VAL A 280 -2.29 13.15 -0.99
N TYR A 281 -2.42 13.92 -2.07
CA TYR A 281 -1.29 14.38 -2.87
C TYR A 281 -1.34 15.89 -3.04
N ASN A 282 -0.21 16.54 -2.80
CA ASN A 282 -0.03 17.95 -3.10
C ASN A 282 0.65 18.10 -4.47
N ASN A 283 -0.11 18.49 -5.49
CA ASN A 283 0.38 18.73 -6.85
C ASN A 283 0.79 20.20 -7.08
N THR A 284 0.87 21.01 -6.02
CA THR A 284 1.23 22.42 -6.11
C THR A 284 2.75 22.63 -5.94
N LYS A 285 3.20 23.88 -6.12
CA LYS A 285 4.61 24.28 -5.94
C LYS A 285 4.95 24.61 -4.48
N ASP A 286 3.95 24.81 -3.64
CA ASP A 286 4.10 25.24 -2.26
C ASP A 286 3.60 24.16 -1.29
N SER A 287 4.01 24.24 -0.03
CA SER A 287 3.47 23.34 0.99
C SER A 287 2.01 23.67 1.24
N ILE A 288 1.17 22.63 1.35
CA ILE A 288 -0.25 22.78 1.67
C ILE A 288 -0.50 22.34 3.11
N THR A 289 -1.22 23.16 3.87
CA THR A 289 -1.63 22.86 5.25
C THR A 289 -3.15 22.79 5.35
N PHE A 290 -3.66 21.73 5.97
CA PHE A 290 -5.08 21.56 6.25
C PHE A 290 -5.30 20.97 7.64
N ASN A 291 -6.52 21.05 8.15
CA ASN A 291 -6.89 20.51 9.46
C ASN A 291 -8.05 19.52 9.31
N TYR A 292 -8.11 18.51 10.17
CA TYR A 292 -9.38 17.85 10.44
C TYR A 292 -10.20 18.72 11.37
N VAL A 293 -11.50 18.82 11.10
CA VAL A 293 -12.45 19.61 11.88
C VAL A 293 -13.58 18.71 12.34
N ASP A 294 -13.83 18.71 13.64
CA ASP A 294 -14.91 17.93 14.26
C ASP A 294 -16.29 18.60 14.12
N GLU A 295 -17.35 17.90 14.53
CA GLU A 295 -18.73 18.42 14.54
C GLU A 295 -18.93 19.68 15.41
N SER A 296 -18.04 19.93 16.39
CA SER A 296 -18.08 21.12 17.23
C SER A 296 -17.35 22.31 16.58
N GLY A 297 -16.68 22.10 15.45
CA GLY A 297 -15.87 23.11 14.76
C GLY A 297 -14.46 23.25 15.32
N ASN A 298 -14.01 22.33 16.18
CA ASN A 298 -12.64 22.34 16.67
C ASN A 298 -11.71 21.79 15.59
N ARG A 299 -10.62 22.52 15.34
CA ARG A 299 -9.53 22.07 14.48
C ARG A 299 -8.60 21.15 15.28
N GLU A 300 -8.29 20.00 14.69
CA GLU A 300 -7.17 19.16 15.15
C GLU A 300 -5.83 19.74 14.70
N TYR A 301 -4.73 19.06 15.05
CA TYR A 301 -3.39 19.49 14.69
C TYR A 301 -3.22 19.60 13.16
N PRO A 302 -2.66 20.71 12.65
CA PRO A 302 -2.51 20.92 11.22
C PRO A 302 -1.60 19.88 10.58
N LEU A 303 -2.04 19.33 9.45
CA LEU A 303 -1.26 18.44 8.60
C LEU A 303 -0.70 19.23 7.42
N THR A 304 0.61 19.10 7.20
CA THR A 304 1.31 19.78 6.11
C THR A 304 1.84 18.76 5.10
N VAL A 305 1.53 18.96 3.82
CA VAL A 305 2.00 18.13 2.71
C VAL A 305 2.98 18.95 1.87
N ALA A 306 4.21 18.44 1.73
CA ALA A 306 5.24 19.09 0.92
C ALA A 306 4.86 19.14 -0.57
N PRO A 307 5.42 20.08 -1.36
CA PRO A 307 5.16 20.17 -2.80
C PRO A 307 5.47 18.86 -3.54
N ASN A 308 4.62 18.49 -4.50
CA ASN A 308 4.75 17.28 -5.33
C ASN A 308 4.92 15.99 -4.52
N ASN A 309 4.29 15.92 -3.34
CA ASN A 309 4.48 14.82 -2.41
C ASN A 309 3.15 14.26 -1.90
N PHE A 310 3.18 12.99 -1.50
CA PHE A 310 2.08 12.36 -0.78
C PHE A 310 2.14 12.74 0.71
N LEU A 311 0.98 12.82 1.35
CA LEU A 311 0.90 12.85 2.80
C LEU A 311 1.35 11.47 3.34
N PRO A 312 2.18 11.42 4.40
CA PRO A 312 2.58 10.16 5.01
C PRO A 312 1.37 9.29 5.40
N ASN A 313 1.48 7.99 5.13
CA ASN A 313 0.42 7.01 5.39
C ASN A 313 0.07 6.93 6.90
N GLY A 314 -1.16 6.51 7.21
CA GLY A 314 -1.63 6.32 8.58
C GLY A 314 -2.44 7.50 9.13
N GLN A 315 -2.86 8.43 8.29
CA GLN A 315 -3.75 9.51 8.68
C GLN A 315 -5.19 9.00 8.62
N ILE A 316 -5.86 9.00 9.77
CA ILE A 316 -7.24 8.54 9.90
C ILE A 316 -8.12 9.78 10.04
N MET A 317 -9.13 9.87 9.19
CA MET A 317 -10.22 10.81 9.40
C MET A 317 -11.44 10.05 9.94
N TYR A 318 -11.94 10.47 11.08
CA TYR A 318 -13.12 9.89 11.70
C TYR A 318 -14.40 10.27 10.95
N SER A 319 -15.46 9.48 11.15
CA SER A 319 -16.73 9.66 10.46
C SER A 319 -17.40 11.02 10.75
N ASN A 320 -17.14 11.59 11.91
CA ASN A 320 -17.64 12.89 12.35
C ASN A 320 -16.71 14.07 11.98
N GLN A 321 -15.73 13.85 11.10
CA GLN A 321 -14.77 14.88 10.70
C GLN A 321 -14.89 15.24 9.22
N PHE A 322 -14.40 16.43 8.89
CA PHE A 322 -14.12 16.86 7.53
C PHE A 322 -12.76 17.57 7.47
N ILE A 323 -12.22 17.73 6.27
CA ILE A 323 -10.94 18.41 6.02
C ILE A 323 -11.25 19.87 5.73
N GLU A 324 -10.56 20.77 6.42
CA GLU A 324 -10.57 22.20 6.15
C GLU A 324 -9.21 22.64 5.62
N LEU A 325 -9.17 23.06 4.37
CA LEU A 325 -8.00 23.69 3.76
C LEU A 325 -7.97 25.17 4.18
N THR A 326 -6.88 25.57 4.82
CA THR A 326 -6.70 26.93 5.35
C THR A 326 -5.52 27.63 4.69
N VAL A 327 -5.71 28.89 4.33
CA VAL A 327 -4.63 29.81 3.89
C VAL A 327 -4.73 31.05 4.76
N ASP A 328 -3.64 31.42 5.42
CA ASP A 328 -3.59 32.54 6.39
C ASP A 328 -4.68 32.47 7.47
N TYR A 329 -4.93 31.27 8.01
CA TYR A 329 -5.96 30.95 9.01
C TYR A 329 -7.42 31.07 8.53
N GLU A 330 -7.65 31.50 7.30
CA GLU A 330 -8.97 31.52 6.68
C GLU A 330 -9.28 30.21 5.96
N CYS A 331 -10.51 29.70 6.13
CA CYS A 331 -10.99 28.59 5.33
C CYS A 331 -11.07 28.98 3.86
N LYS A 332 -10.49 28.16 2.98
CA LYS A 332 -10.63 28.31 1.52
C LYS A 332 -11.58 27.28 0.93
N LYS A 333 -11.46 26.02 1.37
CA LYS A 333 -12.27 24.89 0.90
C LYS A 333 -12.45 23.88 2.02
N VAL A 334 -13.55 23.14 1.99
CA VAL A 334 -13.73 21.98 2.86
C VAL A 334 -13.98 20.73 2.02
N PHE A 335 -13.45 19.60 2.47
CA PHE A 335 -13.57 18.32 1.79
C PHE A 335 -14.15 17.30 2.73
N LYS A 336 -15.03 16.45 2.19
CA LYS A 336 -15.58 15.34 2.94
C LYS A 336 -15.30 14.02 2.25
N GLN A 337 -14.86 13.06 3.05
CA GLN A 337 -14.74 11.68 2.63
C GLN A 337 -16.00 10.92 3.02
N ASN A 338 -16.81 10.59 2.02
CA ASN A 338 -17.82 9.54 2.10
C ASN A 338 -17.15 8.24 1.61
N LYS A 339 -17.35 7.81 0.36
CA LYS A 339 -16.73 6.61 -0.24
C LYS A 339 -15.58 6.92 -1.19
N GLU A 340 -15.23 8.19 -1.34
CA GLU A 340 -14.17 8.71 -2.19
C GLU A 340 -12.78 8.33 -1.65
N ASP A 341 -11.78 8.36 -2.53
CA ASP A 341 -10.51 7.67 -2.35
C ASP A 341 -9.31 8.61 -2.19
N TYR A 342 -9.34 9.79 -2.81
CA TYR A 342 -8.20 10.70 -2.80
C TYR A 342 -8.55 12.19 -2.68
N LEU A 343 -7.66 12.94 -2.04
CA LEU A 343 -7.63 14.39 -2.06
C LEU A 343 -6.41 14.85 -2.85
N LEU A 344 -6.66 15.65 -3.88
CA LEU A 344 -5.64 16.22 -4.74
C LEU A 344 -5.69 17.74 -4.63
N PHE A 345 -4.59 18.34 -4.16
CA PHE A 345 -4.41 19.79 -4.21
C PHE A 345 -3.76 20.16 -5.53
N GLU A 346 -4.43 20.96 -6.36
CA GLU A 346 -3.97 21.41 -7.68
C GLU A 346 -3.79 22.93 -7.73
#